data_AF-A0A7W8C824-F1
#
_entry.id   AF-A0A7W8C824-F1
#
_cell.length_a   1.000
_cell.length_b   1.000
_cell.length_c   1.000
_cell.angle_alpha   90.00
_cell.angle_beta   90.00
_cell.angle_gamma   90.00
#
_symmetry.space_group_name_H-M   'P 1'
#
loop_
_entity.id
_entity.type
_entity.pdbx_description
1 polymer ?
#
loop_
_entity_poly.entity_id
_entity_poly.type
_entity_poly.pdbx_seq_one_letter_code
_entity_poly.pdbx_strand_id
1 'polypeptide(L)'
;MAATAKRAGLEVVDADPIAMLRREATDGKQVKAAAQAQRIEANVDDAITKGKITPARRKHWVDLLAADPAMADVLATLPDNTMPVQPIGHGVDIESGTPQGAQWFH
;
A
#
# COMPACT_ATOMS: atom_id res chain seq x y z
N MET A 1 -6.87 -23.65 48.18
CA MET A 1 -6.31 -22.34 47.78
C MET A 1 -7.14 -21.60 46.73
N ALA A 2 -7.83 -22.29 45.80
CA ALA A 2 -8.73 -21.64 44.82
C ALA A 2 -9.90 -20.84 45.46
N ALA A 3 -10.48 -21.32 46.56
CA ALA A 3 -11.58 -20.65 47.26
C ALA A 3 -11.17 -19.31 47.91
N THR A 4 -9.88 -19.14 48.27
CA THR A 4 -9.36 -17.90 48.88
C THR A 4 -9.07 -16.84 47.82
N ALA A 5 -8.58 -17.25 46.64
CA ALA A 5 -8.36 -16.35 45.50
C ALA A 5 -9.67 -15.70 45.03
N LYS A 6 -10.75 -16.49 44.93
CA LYS A 6 -12.06 -16.00 44.51
C LYS A 6 -12.66 -14.95 45.47
N ARG A 7 -12.39 -15.06 46.79
CA ARG A 7 -12.79 -14.07 47.80
C ARG A 7 -12.02 -12.75 47.70
N ALA A 8 -10.85 -12.75 47.05
CA ALA A 8 -10.05 -11.56 46.77
C ALA A 8 -10.31 -10.99 45.36
N GLY A 9 -11.32 -11.47 44.63
CA GLY A 9 -11.61 -11.05 43.26
C GLY A 9 -10.62 -11.58 42.21
N LEU A 10 -9.81 -12.59 42.57
CA LEU A 10 -8.81 -13.19 41.68
C LEU A 10 -9.31 -14.54 41.18
N GLU A 11 -9.19 -14.76 39.88
CA GLU A 11 -9.46 -16.04 39.24
C GLU A 11 -8.15 -16.81 39.03
N VAL A 12 -8.13 -18.07 39.47
CA VAL A 12 -6.98 -18.96 39.26
C VAL A 12 -7.09 -19.50 37.85
N VAL A 13 -6.16 -19.12 36.98
CA VAL A 13 -6.07 -19.59 35.59
C VAL A 13 -4.81 -20.46 35.46
N ASP A 14 -4.95 -21.58 34.76
CA ASP A 14 -3.83 -22.50 34.49
C ASP A 14 -2.75 -21.83 33.62
N ALA A 15 -1.49 -22.23 33.83
CA ALA A 15 -0.35 -21.63 33.15
C ALA A 15 -0.33 -21.90 31.64
N ASP A 16 -0.76 -23.09 31.21
CA ASP A 16 -0.73 -23.49 29.80
C ASP A 16 -1.71 -22.67 28.93
N PRO A 17 -2.98 -22.45 29.33
CA PRO A 17 -3.88 -21.52 28.64
C PRO A 17 -3.36 -20.09 28.55
N ILE A 18 -2.68 -19.58 29.60
CA ILE A 18 -2.10 -18.23 29.58
C ILE A 18 -0.98 -18.12 28.55
N ALA A 19 -0.10 -19.12 28.47
CA ALA A 19 0.98 -19.16 27.50
C ALA A 19 0.45 -19.21 26.06
N MET A 20 -0.59 -20.03 25.82
CA MET A 20 -1.28 -20.12 24.53
C MET A 20 -1.91 -18.78 24.15
N LEU A 21 -2.66 -18.14 25.06
CA LEU A 21 -3.33 -16.87 24.80
C LEU A 21 -2.32 -15.74 24.50
N ARG A 22 -1.18 -15.70 25.21
CA ARG A 22 -0.12 -14.72 24.94
C ARG A 22 0.49 -14.90 23.54
N ARG A 23 0.66 -16.15 23.11
CA ARG A 23 1.15 -16.47 21.78
C ARG A 23 0.14 -16.03 20.72
N GLU A 24 -1.11 -16.44 20.85
CA GLU A 24 -2.19 -16.04 19.94
C GLU A 24 -2.36 -14.52 19.85
N ALA A 25 -2.25 -13.81 20.98
CA ALA A 25 -2.29 -12.35 21.00
C ALA A 25 -1.10 -11.71 20.26
N THR A 26 0.07 -12.35 20.31
CA THR A 26 1.26 -11.88 19.60
C THR A 26 1.11 -12.12 18.09
N ASP A 27 0.69 -13.32 17.71
CA ASP A 27 0.44 -13.70 16.32
C ASP A 27 -0.65 -12.81 15.70
N GLY A 28 -1.74 -12.56 16.43
CA GLY A 28 -2.82 -11.67 16.01
C GLY A 28 -2.37 -10.22 15.79
N LYS A 29 -1.47 -9.70 16.64
CA LYS A 29 -0.87 -8.37 16.44
C LYS A 29 -0.04 -8.31 15.16
N GLN A 30 0.74 -9.36 14.86
CA GLN A 30 1.55 -9.43 13.66
C GLN A 30 0.68 -9.50 12.39
N VAL A 31 -0.35 -10.36 12.39
CA VAL A 31 -1.30 -10.47 11.27
C VAL A 31 -2.01 -9.14 11.02
N LYS A 32 -2.45 -8.46 12.08
CA LYS A 32 -3.10 -7.15 11.96
C LYS A 32 -2.16 -6.10 11.36
N ALA A 33 -0.90 -6.09 11.78
CA ALA A 33 0.10 -5.17 11.24
C ALA A 33 0.39 -5.44 9.75
N ALA A 34 0.55 -6.71 9.37
CA ALA A 34 0.76 -7.11 7.98
C ALA A 34 -0.44 -6.74 7.09
N ALA A 35 -1.67 -7.02 7.55
CA ALA A 35 -2.88 -6.65 6.83
C ALA A 35 -3.01 -5.12 6.65
N GLN A 36 -2.57 -4.33 7.63
CA GLN A 36 -2.59 -2.87 7.51
C GLN A 36 -1.57 -2.38 6.48
N ALA A 37 -0.34 -2.90 6.50
CA ALA A 37 0.68 -2.57 5.51
C ALA A 37 0.22 -2.90 4.08
N GLN A 38 -0.36 -4.09 3.88
CA GLN A 38 -0.87 -4.50 2.58
C GLN A 38 -2.00 -3.60 2.07
N ARG A 39 -2.89 -3.12 2.94
CA ARG A 39 -3.94 -2.15 2.55
C ARG A 39 -3.35 -0.83 2.11
N ILE A 40 -2.31 -0.34 2.81
CA ILE A 40 -1.64 0.91 2.45
C ILE A 40 -1.00 0.77 1.06
N GLU A 41 -0.24 -0.29 0.83
CA GLU A 41 0.41 -0.52 -0.47
C GLU A 41 -0.62 -0.65 -1.60
N ALA A 42 -1.69 -1.41 -1.39
CA ALA A 42 -2.76 -1.58 -2.39
C ALA A 42 -3.44 -0.25 -2.74
N ASN A 43 -3.71 0.61 -1.74
CA ASN A 43 -4.30 1.93 -1.96
C ASN A 43 -3.38 2.84 -2.79
N VAL A 44 -2.08 2.80 -2.51
CA VAL A 44 -1.08 3.58 -3.26
C VAL A 44 -0.95 3.06 -4.70
N ASP A 45 -0.93 1.75 -4.89
CA ASP A 45 -0.82 1.12 -6.22
C ASP A 45 -2.05 1.39 -7.10
N ASP A 46 -3.25 1.38 -6.51
CA ASP A 46 -4.48 1.79 -7.20
C ASP A 46 -4.43 3.26 -7.63
N ALA A 47 -3.95 4.16 -6.76
CA ALA A 47 -3.79 5.57 -7.07
C ALA A 47 -2.75 5.82 -8.18
N ILE A 48 -1.67 5.04 -8.24
CA ILE A 48 -0.69 5.08 -9.33
C ILE A 48 -1.34 4.61 -10.63
N THR A 49 -2.06 3.49 -10.60
CA THR A 49 -2.72 2.91 -11.78
C THR A 49 -3.75 3.86 -12.37
N LYS A 50 -4.48 4.59 -11.52
CA LYS A 50 -5.44 5.63 -11.91
C LYS A 50 -4.79 6.96 -12.33
N GLY A 51 -3.47 7.06 -12.28
CA GLY A 51 -2.74 8.29 -12.62
C GLY A 51 -2.97 9.44 -11.63
N LYS A 52 -3.44 9.17 -10.41
CA LYS A 52 -3.60 10.19 -9.35
C LYS A 52 -2.25 10.68 -8.85
N ILE A 53 -1.29 9.77 -8.76
CA ILE A 53 0.08 10.03 -8.30
C ILE A 53 1.09 9.36 -9.22
N THR A 54 2.31 9.90 -9.26
CA THR A 54 3.41 9.31 -10.02
C THR A 54 3.99 8.06 -9.34
N PRO A 55 4.44 7.03 -10.07
CA PRO A 55 5.13 5.87 -9.50
C PRO A 55 6.35 6.23 -8.63
N ALA A 56 7.10 7.28 -9.01
CA ALA A 56 8.27 7.76 -8.27
C ALA A 56 7.94 8.20 -6.81
N ARG A 57 6.68 8.56 -6.54
CA ARG A 57 6.22 8.98 -5.21
C ARG A 57 5.65 7.82 -4.38
N ARG A 58 5.65 6.58 -4.88
CA ARG A 58 5.10 5.41 -4.18
C ARG A 58 5.61 5.29 -2.75
N LYS A 59 6.94 5.28 -2.57
CA LYS A 59 7.56 5.17 -1.24
C LYS A 59 7.13 6.29 -0.31
N HIS A 60 7.12 7.53 -0.79
CA HIS A 60 6.69 8.68 0.01
C HIS A 60 5.25 8.53 0.51
N TRP A 61 4.33 8.09 -0.36
CA TRP A 61 2.93 7.87 0.03
C TRP A 61 2.76 6.70 0.99
N VAL A 62 3.47 5.58 0.78
CA VAL A 62 3.44 4.45 1.72
C VAL A 62 3.93 4.88 3.10
N ASP A 63 5.07 5.58 3.17
CA ASP A 63 5.63 6.08 4.43
C ASP A 63 4.66 7.07 5.10
N LEU A 64 4.01 7.96 4.32
CA LEU A 64 3.02 8.92 4.82
C LEU A 64 1.78 8.24 5.38
N LEU A 65 1.21 7.26 4.67
CA LEU A 65 0.02 6.50 5.09
C LEU A 65 0.29 5.59 6.29
N ALA A 66 1.52 5.11 6.44
CA ALA A 66 1.94 4.37 7.62
C ALA A 66 2.03 5.26 8.86
N ALA A 67 2.44 6.54 8.69
CA ALA A 67 2.50 7.52 9.75
C ALA A 67 1.13 8.14 10.09
N ASP A 68 0.34 8.44 9.06
CA ASP A 68 -1.01 9.03 9.18
C ASP A 68 -1.99 8.33 8.22
N PRO A 69 -2.77 7.36 8.72
CA PRO A 69 -3.79 6.68 7.92
C PRO A 69 -4.88 7.60 7.37
N ALA A 70 -5.13 8.78 7.96
CA ALA A 70 -6.13 9.72 7.47
C ALA A 70 -5.74 10.34 6.12
N MET A 71 -4.46 10.28 5.72
CA MET A 71 -4.01 10.73 4.40
C MET A 71 -4.53 9.86 3.25
N ALA A 72 -5.15 8.72 3.53
CA ALA A 72 -5.89 7.95 2.54
C ALA A 72 -7.05 8.76 1.93
N ASP A 73 -7.70 9.61 2.73
CA ASP A 73 -8.81 10.45 2.26
C ASP A 73 -8.31 11.51 1.28
N VAL A 74 -7.13 12.08 1.55
CA VAL A 74 -6.48 13.02 0.63
C VAL A 74 -6.17 12.33 -0.70
N LEU A 75 -5.61 11.11 -0.66
CA LEU A 75 -5.35 10.32 -1.86
C LEU A 75 -6.64 10.01 -2.64
N ALA A 76 -7.75 9.78 -1.94
CA ALA A 76 -9.05 9.53 -2.55
C ALA A 76 -9.61 10.77 -3.28
N THR A 77 -9.38 11.98 -2.75
CA THR A 77 -9.85 13.24 -3.36
C THR A 77 -9.09 13.67 -4.62
N LEU A 78 -7.91 13.12 -4.88
CA LEU A 78 -7.15 13.43 -6.10
C LEU A 78 -7.92 12.98 -7.35
N PRO A 79 -7.99 13.82 -8.40
CA PRO A 79 -8.64 13.45 -9.64
C PRO A 79 -7.84 12.39 -10.40
N ASP A 80 -8.55 11.48 -11.05
CA ASP A 80 -7.96 10.47 -11.93
C ASP A 80 -7.27 11.15 -13.13
N ASN A 81 -6.25 10.48 -13.68
CA ASN A 81 -5.49 10.94 -14.83
C ASN A 81 -4.82 12.32 -14.66
N THR A 82 -4.50 12.71 -13.42
CA THR A 82 -3.66 13.90 -13.16
C THR A 82 -2.32 13.77 -13.87
N MET A 83 -1.78 12.55 -13.94
CA MET A 83 -0.65 12.18 -14.78
C MET A 83 -1.13 11.36 -15.98
N PRO A 84 -0.67 11.66 -17.21
CA PRO A 84 -1.00 10.84 -18.37
C PRO A 84 -0.45 9.43 -18.17
N VAL A 85 -1.33 8.44 -18.06
CA VAL A 85 -0.98 7.01 -17.98
C VAL A 85 -1.02 6.32 -19.35
N GLN A 86 -1.36 7.06 -20.41
CA GLN A 86 -1.32 6.59 -21.80
C GLN A 86 0.09 6.71 -22.38
N PRO A 87 0.55 5.73 -23.20
CA PRO A 87 1.85 5.81 -23.84
C PRO A 87 1.90 6.99 -24.81
N ILE A 88 2.66 8.03 -24.45
CA ILE A 88 3.04 9.10 -25.36
C ILE A 88 4.16 8.55 -26.26
N GLY A 89 3.79 7.88 -27.34
CA GLY A 89 4.73 7.47 -28.38
C GLY A 89 4.43 6.11 -28.99
N HIS A 90 3.60 6.09 -30.04
CA HIS A 90 3.90 5.19 -31.14
C HIS A 90 5.05 5.86 -31.90
N GLY A 91 6.26 5.30 -31.82
CA GLY A 91 7.30 5.66 -32.77
C GLY A 91 6.67 5.56 -34.15
N VAL A 92 6.66 6.65 -34.90
CA VAL A 92 6.23 6.64 -36.30
C VAL A 92 7.03 5.53 -36.95
N ASP A 93 6.34 4.44 -37.29
CA ASP A 93 6.89 3.45 -38.20
C ASP A 93 7.13 4.26 -39.47
N ILE A 94 8.40 4.55 -39.77
CA ILE A 94 8.78 5.18 -41.02
C ILE A 94 8.44 4.11 -42.04
N GLU A 95 7.20 4.21 -42.52
CA GLU A 95 6.71 3.59 -43.72
C GLU A 95 7.88 3.63 -44.70
N SER A 96 8.30 2.45 -45.15
CA SER A 96 9.46 2.28 -46.04
C SER A 96 9.11 2.83 -47.44
N GLY A 97 8.78 4.12 -47.49
CA GLY A 97 8.67 4.95 -48.67
C GLY A 97 10.06 5.45 -48.99
N THR A 98 10.54 5.01 -50.14
CA THR A 98 11.80 5.36 -50.81
C THR A 98 12.31 6.78 -50.47
N PRO A 99 13.58 6.97 -50.09
CA PRO A 99 14.12 8.29 -49.79
C PRO A 99 14.30 9.08 -51.10
N GLN A 100 13.27 9.81 -51.52
CA GLN A 100 13.43 10.87 -52.50
C GLN A 100 13.73 12.19 -51.78
N GLY A 101 15.00 12.57 -51.83
CA GLY A 101 15.39 13.98 -51.94
C GLY A 101 15.40 14.79 -50.65
N ALA A 102 16.27 14.41 -49.70
CA ALA A 102 16.78 15.36 -48.70
C ALA A 102 17.75 16.36 -49.37
N GLN A 103 17.22 17.29 -50.18
CA GLN A 103 17.95 18.47 -50.64
C GLN A 103 17.88 19.57 -49.58
N TRP A 104 18.67 19.43 -48.51
CA TRP A 104 18.84 20.51 -47.52
C TRP A 104 20.27 20.65 -47.01
N PHE A 105 21.22 20.03 -47.70
CA PHE A 105 22.61 20.45 -47.68
C PHE A 105 23.15 20.47 -49.10
N HIS A 106 23.15 21.65 -49.73
CA HIS A 106 24.18 22.21 -50.61
C HIS A 106 23.81 23.65 -50.96
#